data_AF-A0A7J5WD05-F1
#
_entry.id   AF-A0A7J5WD05-F1
#
_cell.length_a   1.000
_cell.length_b   1.000
_cell.length_c   1.000
_cell.angle_alpha   90.00
_cell.angle_beta   90.00
_cell.angle_gamma   90.00
#
_symmetry.space_group_name_H-M   'P 1'
#
loop_
_entity.id
_entity.type
_entity.pdbx_description
1 polymer ?
#
loop_
_entity_poly.entity_id
_entity_poly.type
_entity_poly.pdbx_seq_one_letter_code
_entity_poly.pdbx_strand_id
1 'polypeptide(L)'
;MTRPARLLISLRLVSAIVVAIPAVGLGAATFWQGLAEPGGMSLDRMFHLSLGLALFVLFAEFAVSIIRSRASATIIALGLGGFLAAALAAIVAELLGPPALLILVIAVSVWAVVLARTTLEGGDAGSEVQPRQLELHYFTGTGNTYRVASWIAAAAKRRGIESALVRIDTRETDAVTGISDSADHRTLGILTPTHGFTAPWAVVAYAATVPGVRGADVFALATRAGWYVGPLRLPGFEGTAAWLLALILMLRGGRLVGVAAIDMPSNWTALHPGMNAGHIATIVEKAQAKTDVFAGRLLSDQIRLGGLLELAGGLVLIPVSLGYVVFARKLLGKLFFADERCTSCGLCARMCPLDAVRMSGSPPKRPYWTFGCESCMRCMNICPEEAIQASWVGAIAQTAVLLAATEYVAGIAVIVGVAKTSWVVSVLGAVILFALTGATYHVVWVLGRSRTVAWLLGHATPTRLYRRYREPGTDLRDV
;
A
#
# COMPACT_ATOMS: atom_id res chain seq x y z
N MET A 1 29.68 -9.11 33.67
CA MET A 1 30.84 -8.30 33.23
C MET A 1 31.66 -7.89 34.45
N THR A 2 32.96 -8.15 34.44
CA THR A 2 33.88 -7.81 35.55
C THR A 2 34.13 -6.30 35.61
N ARG A 3 34.39 -5.76 36.82
CA ARG A 3 34.64 -4.32 37.09
C ARG A 3 35.62 -3.61 36.11
N PRO A 4 36.70 -4.22 35.57
CA PRO A 4 37.57 -3.54 34.62
C PRO A 4 36.91 -3.23 33.26
N ALA A 5 35.95 -4.05 32.80
CA ALA A 5 35.24 -3.80 31.54
C ALA A 5 34.26 -2.61 31.63
N ARG A 6 33.73 -2.33 32.83
CA ARG A 6 32.89 -1.14 33.07
C ARG A 6 33.72 0.14 33.02
N LEU A 7 34.95 0.12 33.54
CA LEU A 7 35.83 1.29 33.56
C LEU A 7 36.28 1.70 32.15
N LEU A 8 36.57 0.73 31.28
CA LEU A 8 36.94 0.95 29.87
C LEU A 8 35.79 1.51 29.02
N ILE A 9 34.55 1.07 29.28
CA ILE A 9 33.35 1.61 28.62
C ILE A 9 33.08 3.04 29.11
N SER A 10 33.20 3.31 30.41
CA SER A 10 33.06 4.66 30.97
C SER A 10 34.09 5.64 30.40
N LEU A 11 35.34 5.22 30.21
CA LEU A 11 36.39 6.06 29.62
C LEU A 11 36.12 6.38 28.14
N ARG A 12 35.65 5.41 27.35
CA ARG A 12 35.25 5.65 25.95
C ARG A 12 34.00 6.52 25.83
N LEU A 13 33.06 6.41 26.78
CA LEU A 13 31.88 7.27 26.85
C LEU A 13 32.25 8.71 27.19
N VAL A 14 33.15 8.91 28.16
CA VAL A 14 33.66 10.24 28.53
C VAL A 14 34.42 10.85 27.36
N SER A 15 35.25 10.09 26.64
CA SER A 15 35.92 10.58 25.43
C SER A 15 34.93 10.97 24.32
N ALA A 16 33.85 10.20 24.10
CA ALA A 16 32.82 10.53 23.11
C ALA A 16 32.00 11.78 23.50
N ILE A 17 31.70 11.94 24.80
CA ILE A 17 31.02 13.12 25.35
C ILE A 17 31.91 14.37 25.26
N VAL A 18 33.21 14.24 25.57
CA VAL A 18 34.19 15.33 25.49
C VAL A 18 34.45 15.77 24.04
N VAL A 19 34.27 14.89 23.04
CA VAL A 19 34.35 15.23 21.61
C VAL A 19 33.02 15.81 21.08
N ALA A 20 31.87 15.40 21.64
CA ALA A 20 30.56 15.90 21.22
C ALA A 20 30.24 17.31 21.73
N ILE A 21 30.71 17.69 22.92
CA ILE A 21 30.45 19.01 23.52
C ILE A 21 31.01 20.18 22.67
N PRO A 22 32.25 20.12 22.12
CA PRO A 22 32.77 21.14 21.22
C PRO A 22 32.01 21.23 19.89
N ALA A 23 31.53 20.11 19.34
CA ALA A 23 30.78 20.08 18.08
C ALA A 23 29.37 20.70 18.21
N VAL A 24 28.70 20.45 19.34
CA VAL A 24 27.43 21.11 19.71
C VAL A 24 27.65 22.59 20.04
N GLY A 25 28.78 22.92 20.68
CA GLY A 25 29.20 24.31 20.94
C GLY A 25 29.45 25.11 19.66
N LEU A 26 30.06 24.51 18.63
CA LEU A 26 30.22 25.14 17.30
C LEU A 26 28.87 25.36 16.61
N GLY A 27 27.95 24.40 16.71
CA GLY A 27 26.58 24.52 16.17
C GLY A 27 25.75 25.61 16.89
N ALA A 28 25.93 25.78 18.19
CA ALA A 28 25.28 26.83 18.97
C ALA A 28 25.92 28.22 18.70
N ALA A 29 27.24 28.30 18.51
CA ALA A 29 27.91 29.55 18.18
C ALA A 29 27.53 30.07 16.78
N THR A 30 27.40 29.17 15.80
CA THR A 30 26.89 29.50 14.46
C THR A 30 25.40 29.88 14.46
N PHE A 31 24.60 29.27 15.33
CA PHE A 31 23.20 29.65 15.59
C PHE A 31 23.07 31.10 16.12
N TRP A 32 23.89 31.49 17.10
CA TRP A 32 23.86 32.85 17.66
C TRP A 32 24.44 33.91 16.72
N GLN A 33 25.49 33.58 15.95
CA GLN A 33 26.03 34.48 14.92
C GLN A 33 25.02 34.74 13.79
N GLY A 34 24.23 33.73 13.41
CA GLY A 34 23.22 33.85 12.35
C GLY A 34 21.98 34.67 12.72
N LEU A 35 21.65 34.80 14.01
CA LEU A 35 20.54 35.65 14.48
C LEU A 35 20.91 37.15 14.54
N ALA A 36 22.21 37.47 14.47
CA ALA A 36 22.71 38.84 14.61
C ALA A 36 22.90 39.58 13.27
N GLU A 37 22.73 38.92 12.12
CA GLU A 37 22.90 39.55 10.80
C GLU A 37 21.59 40.18 10.27
N PRO A 38 21.61 41.46 9.85
CA PRO A 38 20.43 42.12 9.31
C PRO A 38 20.22 41.77 7.83
N GLY A 39 19.30 40.83 7.57
CA GLY A 39 18.81 40.48 6.23
C GLY A 39 17.97 39.20 6.29
N GLY A 40 16.67 39.28 5.97
CA GLY A 40 15.71 38.19 6.17
C GLY A 40 16.17 36.79 5.71
N MET A 41 15.72 35.76 6.45
CA MET A 41 16.17 34.38 6.35
C MET A 41 15.64 33.67 5.08
N SER A 42 16.51 33.02 4.30
CA SER A 42 16.08 32.21 3.16
C SER A 42 15.38 30.92 3.61
N LEU A 43 14.48 30.37 2.78
CA LEU A 43 13.71 29.15 3.08
C LEU A 43 14.62 27.94 3.40
N ASP A 44 15.77 27.87 2.73
CA ASP A 44 16.79 26.84 2.91
C ASP A 44 17.48 26.96 4.29
N ARG A 45 17.75 28.18 4.73
CA ARG A 45 18.29 28.46 6.08
C ARG A 45 17.25 28.20 7.18
N MET A 46 15.99 28.54 6.95
CA MET A 46 14.89 28.20 7.86
C MET A 46 14.73 26.67 8.00
N PHE A 47 14.91 25.93 6.90
CA PHE A 47 14.88 24.47 6.89
C PHE A 47 16.04 23.86 7.69
N HIS A 48 17.27 24.35 7.50
CA HIS A 48 18.43 23.91 8.29
C HIS A 48 18.32 24.25 9.78
N LEU A 49 17.79 25.44 10.13
CA LEU A 49 17.51 25.80 11.53
C LEU A 49 16.45 24.89 12.17
N SER A 50 15.37 24.60 11.44
CA SER A 50 14.27 23.75 11.92
C SER A 50 14.72 22.29 12.10
N LEU A 51 15.55 21.80 11.18
CA LEU A 51 16.15 20.46 11.26
C LEU A 51 17.14 20.35 12.44
N GLY A 52 17.99 21.37 12.64
CA GLY A 52 18.90 21.44 13.78
C GLY A 52 18.17 21.46 15.12
N LEU A 53 17.08 22.24 15.22
CA LEU A 53 16.24 22.30 16.41
C LEU A 53 15.52 20.97 16.68
N ALA A 54 14.98 20.31 15.65
CA ALA A 54 14.34 19.02 15.78
C ALA A 54 15.31 17.93 16.24
N LEU A 55 16.53 17.89 15.67
CA LEU A 55 17.58 16.96 16.09
C LEU A 55 18.05 17.23 17.52
N PHE A 56 18.15 18.50 17.93
CA PHE A 56 18.50 18.90 19.29
C PHE A 56 17.44 18.46 20.30
N VAL A 57 16.15 18.68 20.00
CA VAL A 57 15.04 18.25 20.86
C VAL A 57 14.97 16.73 20.98
N LEU A 58 15.14 16.00 19.87
CA LEU A 58 15.19 14.54 19.87
C LEU A 58 16.39 14.00 20.68
N PHE A 59 17.55 14.66 20.59
CA PHE A 59 18.71 14.31 21.39
C PHE A 59 18.51 14.61 22.88
N ALA A 60 17.89 15.74 23.22
CA ALA A 60 17.58 16.11 24.60
C ALA A 60 16.58 15.14 25.24
N GLU A 61 15.50 14.78 24.52
CA GLU A 61 14.53 13.77 24.94
C GLU A 61 15.17 12.39 25.11
N PHE A 62 16.05 11.99 24.18
CA PHE A 62 16.81 10.74 24.24
C PHE A 62 17.78 10.72 25.44
N ALA A 63 18.50 11.81 25.69
CA ALA A 63 19.40 11.94 26.84
C ALA A 63 18.63 11.92 28.17
N VAL A 64 17.48 12.58 28.26
CA VAL A 64 16.59 12.55 29.43
C VAL A 64 16.03 11.14 29.66
N SER A 65 15.70 10.40 28.59
CA SER A 65 15.24 9.00 28.65
C SER A 65 16.33 8.03 29.12
N ILE A 66 17.58 8.24 28.70
CA ILE A 66 18.75 7.48 29.21
C ILE A 66 19.01 7.79 30.69
N ILE A 67 18.90 9.06 31.10
CA ILE A 67 19.13 9.47 32.50
C ILE A 67 18.04 8.90 33.44
N ARG A 68 16.80 8.73 32.93
CA ARG A 68 15.68 8.20 33.71
C ARG A 68 15.58 6.67 33.75
N SER A 69 16.15 5.97 32.78
CA SER A 69 16.06 4.50 32.70
C SER A 69 17.35 3.84 33.21
N ARG A 70 17.22 2.82 34.07
CA ARG A 70 18.29 1.84 34.33
C ARG A 70 18.46 0.93 33.10
N ALA A 71 18.71 1.52 31.93
CA ALA A 71 18.67 0.83 30.64
C ALA A 71 19.81 -0.18 30.50
N SER A 72 19.46 -1.39 30.08
CA SER A 72 20.37 -2.47 29.71
C SER A 72 21.14 -2.14 28.42
N ALA A 73 22.34 -2.73 28.27
CA ALA A 73 23.26 -2.50 27.14
C ALA A 73 22.61 -2.63 25.74
N THR A 74 21.53 -3.41 25.62
CA THR A 74 20.73 -3.56 24.39
C THR A 74 20.04 -2.25 23.96
N ILE A 75 19.51 -1.47 24.91
CA ILE A 75 18.84 -0.19 24.62
C ILE A 75 19.87 0.84 24.17
N ILE A 76 21.07 0.82 24.79
CA ILE A 76 22.20 1.68 24.42
C ILE A 76 22.72 1.30 23.01
N ALA A 77 22.80 0.01 22.69
CA ALA A 77 23.19 -0.47 21.35
C ALA A 77 22.16 -0.12 20.27
N LEU A 78 20.86 -0.19 20.58
CA LEU A 78 19.77 0.21 19.68
C LEU A 78 19.73 1.73 19.47
N GLY A 79 20.01 2.52 20.52
CA GLY A 79 20.17 3.97 20.43
C GLY A 79 21.38 4.40 19.61
N LEU A 80 22.52 3.72 19.77
CA LEU A 80 23.70 3.90 18.90
C LEU A 80 23.38 3.53 17.44
N GLY A 81 22.58 2.48 17.22
CA GLY A 81 22.09 2.08 15.89
C GLY A 81 21.20 3.14 15.24
N GLY A 82 20.31 3.77 16.01
CA GLY A 82 19.49 4.89 15.55
C GLY A 82 20.33 6.15 15.23
N PHE A 83 21.35 6.43 16.04
CA PHE A 83 22.29 7.53 15.79
C PHE A 83 23.15 7.29 14.54
N LEU A 84 23.65 6.06 14.35
CA LEU A 84 24.36 5.65 13.14
C LEU A 84 23.45 5.70 11.90
N ALA A 85 22.17 5.32 12.02
CA ALA A 85 21.19 5.45 10.95
C ALA A 85 20.88 6.91 10.60
N ALA A 86 20.82 7.80 11.59
CA ALA A 86 20.65 9.24 11.39
C ALA A 86 21.90 9.91 10.79
N ALA A 87 23.10 9.48 11.19
CA ALA A 87 24.35 9.93 10.58
C ALA A 87 24.48 9.44 9.13
N LEU A 88 24.11 8.18 8.86
CA LEU A 88 24.03 7.64 7.50
C LEU A 88 22.95 8.37 6.69
N ALA A 89 21.84 8.77 7.31
CA ALA A 89 20.79 9.58 6.69
C ALA A 89 21.26 10.97 6.28
N ALA A 90 22.09 11.62 7.11
CA ALA A 90 22.69 12.91 6.78
C ALA A 90 23.66 12.80 5.60
N ILE A 91 24.48 11.75 5.56
CA ILE A 91 25.38 11.45 4.43
C ILE A 91 24.57 11.16 3.15
N VAL A 92 23.50 10.37 3.25
CA VAL A 92 22.62 10.03 2.13
C VAL A 92 21.81 11.25 1.65
N ALA A 93 21.48 12.20 2.53
CA ALA A 93 20.80 13.45 2.18
C ALA A 93 21.68 14.38 1.33
N GLU A 94 22.97 14.46 1.64
CA GLU A 94 23.96 15.19 0.84
C GLU A 94 24.11 14.58 -0.57
N LEU A 95 23.90 13.28 -0.71
CA LEU A 95 24.06 12.54 -1.97
C LEU A 95 22.78 12.45 -2.83
N LEU A 96 21.59 12.42 -2.23
CA LEU A 96 20.32 12.11 -2.92
C LEU A 96 19.27 13.25 -2.87
N GLY A 97 19.54 14.34 -2.15
CA GLY A 97 18.69 15.52 -2.07
C GLY A 97 17.51 15.43 -1.09
N PRO A 98 16.74 16.53 -0.92
CA PRO A 98 15.73 16.69 0.13
C PRO A 98 14.62 15.64 0.19
N PRO A 99 14.09 15.09 -0.93
CA PRO A 99 13.02 14.09 -0.89
C PRO A 99 13.45 12.77 -0.25
N ALA A 100 14.70 12.35 -0.47
CA ALA A 100 15.25 11.11 0.07
C ALA A 100 15.41 11.17 1.60
N LEU A 101 15.77 12.35 2.13
CA LEU A 101 15.89 12.59 3.56
C LEU A 101 14.52 12.56 4.27
N LEU A 102 13.49 13.17 3.68
CA LEU A 102 12.14 13.12 4.24
C LEU A 102 11.60 11.69 4.30
N ILE A 103 11.83 10.91 3.25
CA ILE A 103 11.46 9.48 3.20
C ILE A 103 12.17 8.69 4.30
N LEU A 104 13.47 8.94 4.49
CA LEU A 104 14.28 8.26 5.50
C LEU A 104 13.87 8.67 6.92
N VAL A 105 13.57 9.95 7.15
CA VAL A 105 13.04 10.44 8.43
C VAL A 105 11.69 9.79 8.73
N ILE A 106 10.76 9.74 7.78
CA ILE A 106 9.46 9.07 7.96
C ILE A 106 9.67 7.58 8.27
N ALA A 107 10.54 6.89 7.54
CA ALA A 107 10.83 5.48 7.77
C ALA A 107 11.45 5.23 9.16
N VAL A 108 12.41 6.07 9.58
CA VAL A 108 13.06 5.99 10.90
C VAL A 108 12.07 6.36 12.01
N SER A 109 11.21 7.35 11.82
CA SER A 109 10.17 7.73 12.79
C SER A 109 9.10 6.64 12.93
N VAL A 110 8.65 6.04 11.83
CA VAL A 110 7.73 4.89 11.87
C VAL A 110 8.41 3.72 12.57
N TRP A 111 9.66 3.42 12.24
CA TRP A 111 10.43 2.36 12.90
C TRP A 111 10.61 2.63 14.40
N ALA A 112 10.93 3.86 14.80
CA ALA A 112 11.10 4.25 16.19
C ALA A 112 9.79 4.21 16.98
N VAL A 113 8.66 4.62 16.38
CA VAL A 113 7.33 4.53 17.00
C VAL A 113 6.91 3.07 17.16
N VAL A 114 7.12 2.23 16.14
CA VAL A 114 6.86 0.79 16.21
C VAL A 114 7.71 0.16 17.31
N LEU A 115 9.01 0.44 17.33
CA LEU A 115 9.93 -0.10 18.33
C LEU A 115 9.54 0.35 19.75
N ALA A 116 9.30 1.64 19.96
CA ALA A 116 8.90 2.20 21.26
C ALA A 116 7.58 1.61 21.77
N ARG A 117 6.60 1.40 20.88
CA ARG A 117 5.31 0.82 21.27
C ARG A 117 5.46 -0.67 21.61
N THR A 118 6.24 -1.42 20.84
CA THR A 118 6.52 -2.84 21.13
C THR A 118 7.34 -3.04 22.40
N THR A 119 8.19 -2.10 22.80
CA THR A 119 9.00 -2.20 24.02
C THR A 119 8.28 -1.69 25.27
N LEU A 120 7.38 -0.70 25.14
CA LEU A 120 6.58 -0.19 26.26
C LEU A 120 5.43 -1.13 26.65
N GLU A 121 4.86 -1.87 25.68
CA GLU A 121 3.81 -2.86 25.93
C GLU A 121 4.36 -4.24 26.33
N GLY A 122 5.67 -4.47 26.23
CA GLY A 122 6.36 -5.71 26.64
C GLY A 122 6.60 -5.86 28.15
N GLY A 123 5.94 -5.04 28.95
CA GLY A 123 6.11 -4.92 30.40
C GLY A 123 5.14 -5.75 31.23
N ASP A 124 4.71 -6.94 30.78
CA ASP A 124 4.22 -8.00 31.67
C ASP A 124 4.24 -9.37 30.92
N ALA A 125 5.42 -9.98 30.84
CA ALA A 125 5.58 -11.31 30.25
C ALA A 125 5.11 -12.37 31.26
N GLY A 126 3.80 -12.63 31.27
CA GLY A 126 3.15 -13.52 32.22
C GLY A 126 1.97 -14.32 31.67
N SER A 127 1.97 -14.72 30.39
CA SER A 127 1.33 -15.94 29.84
C SER A 127 1.30 -15.89 28.30
N GLU A 128 1.54 -17.01 27.63
CA GLU A 128 1.29 -17.17 26.18
C GLU A 128 -0.23 -17.06 25.93
N VAL A 129 -0.73 -15.86 25.62
CA VAL A 129 -2.16 -15.69 25.31
C VAL A 129 -2.38 -15.93 23.81
N GLN A 130 -2.86 -17.13 23.47
CA GLN A 130 -3.31 -17.42 22.11
C GLN A 130 -4.55 -16.56 21.77
N PRO A 131 -4.67 -16.06 20.53
CA PRO A 131 -5.86 -15.31 20.15
C PRO A 131 -7.08 -16.23 20.21
N ARG A 132 -8.12 -15.81 20.96
CA ARG A 132 -9.36 -16.60 21.11
C ARG A 132 -10.28 -16.46 19.89
N GLN A 133 -10.21 -15.30 19.21
CA GLN A 133 -10.99 -15.02 18.00
C GLN A 133 -10.14 -14.31 16.95
N LEU A 134 -10.26 -14.76 15.70
CA LEU A 134 -9.54 -14.23 14.55
C LEU A 134 -10.50 -13.73 13.47
N GLU A 135 -10.44 -12.44 13.15
CA GLU A 135 -11.16 -11.86 12.02
C GLU A 135 -10.24 -11.56 10.86
N LEU A 136 -10.64 -12.02 9.67
CA LEU A 136 -9.88 -11.88 8.44
C LEU A 136 -10.71 -11.10 7.44
N HIS A 137 -10.49 -9.79 7.40
CA HIS A 137 -11.15 -8.88 6.47
C HIS A 137 -10.37 -8.86 5.16
N TYR A 138 -10.98 -9.24 4.04
CA TYR A 138 -10.29 -9.38 2.77
C TYR A 138 -10.99 -8.67 1.62
N PHE A 139 -10.20 -8.02 0.77
CA PHE A 139 -10.64 -7.59 -0.56
C PHE A 139 -9.97 -8.48 -1.59
N THR A 140 -10.67 -8.93 -2.63
CA THR A 140 -10.02 -9.67 -3.71
C THR A 140 -10.63 -9.39 -5.08
N GLY A 141 -9.85 -9.61 -6.12
CA GLY A 141 -10.27 -9.45 -7.51
C GLY A 141 -10.54 -10.78 -8.19
N THR A 142 -9.57 -11.69 -8.08
CA THR A 142 -9.58 -12.99 -8.77
C THR A 142 -9.41 -14.17 -7.81
N GLY A 143 -9.57 -13.96 -6.50
CA GLY A 143 -9.48 -15.00 -5.46
C GLY A 143 -8.13 -15.14 -4.75
N ASN A 144 -7.07 -14.50 -5.26
CA ASN A 144 -5.72 -14.65 -4.68
C ASN A 144 -5.64 -14.30 -3.18
N THR A 145 -6.25 -13.18 -2.81
CA THR A 145 -6.24 -12.67 -1.42
C THR A 145 -7.17 -13.48 -0.53
N TYR A 146 -8.33 -13.90 -1.06
CA TYR A 146 -9.23 -14.82 -0.37
C TYR A 146 -8.53 -16.15 -0.06
N ARG A 147 -7.78 -16.72 -1.03
CA ARG A 147 -7.02 -17.94 -0.82
C ARG A 147 -6.06 -17.84 0.35
N VAL A 148 -5.27 -16.76 0.41
CA VAL A 148 -4.36 -16.51 1.54
C VAL A 148 -5.13 -16.39 2.86
N ALA A 149 -6.25 -15.66 2.88
CA ALA A 149 -7.12 -15.58 4.05
C ALA A 149 -7.64 -16.97 4.48
N SER A 150 -8.07 -17.80 3.53
CA SER A 150 -8.57 -19.15 3.77
C SER A 150 -7.51 -20.08 4.37
N TRP A 151 -6.24 -19.93 3.96
CA TRP A 151 -5.14 -20.70 4.56
C TRP A 151 -4.89 -20.30 6.01
N ILE A 152 -4.93 -19.00 6.33
CA ILE A 152 -4.80 -18.50 7.70
C ILE A 152 -5.98 -19.00 8.55
N ALA A 153 -7.22 -18.90 8.05
CA ALA A 153 -8.41 -19.42 8.73
C ALA A 153 -8.31 -20.93 8.99
N ALA A 154 -7.84 -21.70 8.00
CA ALA A 154 -7.62 -23.14 8.16
C ALA A 154 -6.53 -23.44 9.21
N ALA A 155 -5.46 -22.64 9.27
CA ALA A 155 -4.44 -22.76 10.30
C ALA A 155 -4.98 -22.45 11.71
N ALA A 156 -5.83 -21.44 11.83
CA ALA A 156 -6.51 -21.08 13.08
C ALA A 156 -7.46 -22.19 13.54
N LYS A 157 -8.29 -22.71 12.62
CA LYS A 157 -9.22 -23.82 12.89
C LYS A 157 -8.49 -25.08 13.39
N ARG A 158 -7.32 -25.41 12.83
CA ARG A 158 -6.49 -26.54 13.30
C ARG A 158 -5.98 -26.37 14.74
N ARG A 159 -5.92 -25.14 15.25
CA ARG A 159 -5.55 -24.81 16.63
C ARG A 159 -6.75 -24.58 17.54
N GLY A 160 -7.98 -24.83 17.07
CA GLY A 160 -9.20 -24.59 17.83
C GLY A 160 -9.57 -23.11 18.00
N ILE A 161 -8.98 -22.23 17.20
CA ILE A 161 -9.26 -20.78 17.23
C ILE A 161 -10.46 -20.51 16.32
N GLU A 162 -11.48 -19.84 16.86
CA GLU A 162 -12.62 -19.39 16.09
C GLU A 162 -12.19 -18.30 15.10
N SER A 163 -12.50 -18.49 13.82
CA SER A 163 -12.09 -17.55 12.77
C SER A 163 -13.25 -17.18 11.84
N ALA A 164 -13.39 -15.90 11.51
CA ALA A 164 -14.34 -15.38 10.54
C ALA A 164 -13.63 -14.77 9.33
N LEU A 165 -14.13 -15.07 8.13
CA LEU A 165 -13.72 -14.44 6.87
C LEU A 165 -14.76 -13.38 6.50
N VAL A 166 -14.35 -12.12 6.43
CA VAL A 166 -15.23 -10.99 6.13
C VAL A 166 -14.80 -10.35 4.81
N ARG A 167 -15.68 -10.35 3.81
CA ARG A 167 -15.40 -9.78 2.50
C ARG A 167 -15.61 -8.26 2.56
N ILE A 168 -14.64 -7.50 2.05
CA ILE A 168 -14.74 -6.05 1.92
C ILE A 168 -15.47 -5.74 0.61
N ASP A 169 -16.75 -5.38 0.68
CA ASP A 169 -17.60 -4.98 -0.44
C ASP A 169 -18.40 -3.71 -0.06
N THR A 170 -18.59 -2.77 -0.97
CA THR A 170 -19.41 -1.58 -0.71
C THR A 170 -20.92 -1.88 -0.66
N ARG A 171 -21.35 -3.06 -1.13
CA ARG A 171 -22.77 -3.44 -1.16
C ARG A 171 -23.28 -4.06 0.14
N GLU A 172 -22.37 -4.59 0.96
CA GLU A 172 -22.68 -5.32 2.19
C GLU A 172 -21.69 -4.86 3.28
N THR A 173 -21.95 -3.69 3.87
CA THR A 173 -21.32 -3.29 5.14
C THR A 173 -22.04 -3.88 6.35
N ASP A 174 -23.05 -4.72 6.14
CA ASP A 174 -23.65 -5.54 7.19
C ASP A 174 -22.71 -6.72 7.48
N ALA A 175 -21.58 -6.41 8.10
CA ALA A 175 -20.81 -7.40 8.81
C ALA A 175 -21.72 -7.93 9.93
N VAL A 176 -22.32 -9.10 9.73
CA VAL A 176 -22.62 -10.00 10.84
C VAL A 176 -21.26 -10.36 11.43
N THR A 177 -20.72 -9.51 12.29
CA THR A 177 -19.69 -9.92 13.24
C THR A 177 -20.40 -10.85 14.20
N GLY A 178 -20.44 -12.14 13.89
CA GLY A 178 -20.86 -13.19 14.82
C GLY A 178 -19.90 -13.34 16.01
N ILE A 179 -19.11 -12.32 16.29
CA ILE A 179 -17.98 -12.30 17.20
C ILE A 179 -18.37 -11.31 18.29
N SER A 180 -18.54 -11.84 19.49
CA SER A 180 -18.91 -11.08 20.68
C SER A 180 -17.89 -9.99 20.99
N ASP A 181 -18.35 -8.78 21.31
CA ASP A 181 -17.52 -7.68 21.86
C ASP A 181 -16.85 -8.06 23.19
N SER A 182 -17.20 -9.21 23.78
CA SER A 182 -16.74 -9.67 25.09
C SER A 182 -15.49 -10.56 25.08
N ALA A 183 -14.80 -10.74 23.96
CA ALA A 183 -13.62 -11.60 23.91
C ALA A 183 -12.36 -10.87 24.41
N ASP A 184 -11.73 -11.40 25.46
CA ASP A 184 -10.53 -10.83 26.11
C ASP A 184 -9.29 -10.72 25.19
N HIS A 185 -9.27 -11.35 24.01
CA HIS A 185 -8.14 -11.28 23.07
C HIS A 185 -8.57 -11.53 21.61
N ARG A 186 -8.83 -10.44 20.87
CA ARG A 186 -9.24 -10.46 19.45
C ARG A 186 -8.08 -10.07 18.54
N THR A 187 -7.89 -10.83 17.46
CA THR A 187 -6.98 -10.46 16.38
C THR A 187 -7.76 -10.10 15.12
N LEU A 188 -7.50 -8.93 14.55
CA LEU A 188 -8.10 -8.42 13.33
C LEU A 188 -7.04 -8.27 12.24
N GLY A 189 -7.24 -8.97 11.12
CA GLY A 189 -6.40 -8.89 9.93
C GLY A 189 -7.08 -8.17 8.79
N ILE A 190 -6.37 -7.27 8.11
CA ILE A 190 -6.79 -6.78 6.78
C ILE A 190 -5.87 -7.36 5.71
N LEU A 191 -6.46 -8.09 4.76
CA LEU A 191 -5.78 -8.72 3.64
C LEU A 191 -6.20 -8.04 2.33
N THR A 192 -5.22 -7.67 1.53
CA THR A 192 -5.45 -6.82 0.35
C THR A 192 -4.61 -7.23 -0.86
N PRO A 193 -5.07 -7.06 -2.11
CA PRO A 193 -4.18 -7.07 -3.25
C PRO A 193 -3.36 -5.78 -3.32
N THR A 194 -2.19 -5.83 -3.92
CA THR A 194 -1.45 -4.61 -4.27
C THR A 194 -1.97 -4.02 -5.58
N HIS A 195 -2.43 -2.77 -5.54
CA HIS A 195 -2.75 -1.98 -6.72
C HIS A 195 -1.85 -0.74 -6.78
N GLY A 196 -1.10 -0.56 -7.87
CA GLY A 196 -0.22 0.61 -8.04
C GLY A 196 0.81 0.77 -6.91
N PHE A 197 1.41 -0.33 -6.45
CA PHE A 197 2.39 -0.35 -5.35
C PHE A 197 1.86 0.14 -3.99
N THR A 198 0.54 0.09 -3.80
CA THR A 198 -0.12 0.39 -2.53
C THR A 198 -1.44 -0.40 -2.37
N ALA A 199 -2.18 -0.13 -1.30
CA ALA A 199 -3.49 -0.74 -1.06
C ALA A 199 -4.57 -0.04 -1.91
N PRO A 200 -5.59 -0.76 -2.41
CA PRO A 200 -6.70 -0.16 -3.13
C PRO A 200 -7.43 0.86 -2.25
N TRP A 201 -7.96 1.93 -2.84
CA TRP A 201 -8.60 3.00 -2.06
C TRP A 201 -9.77 2.49 -1.23
N ALA A 202 -10.56 1.55 -1.77
CA ALA A 202 -11.65 0.92 -1.05
C ALA A 202 -11.20 0.25 0.26
N VAL A 203 -10.03 -0.39 0.26
CA VAL A 203 -9.47 -1.04 1.47
C VAL A 203 -8.88 -0.02 2.42
N VAL A 204 -8.25 1.04 1.92
CA VAL A 204 -7.76 2.16 2.74
C VAL A 204 -8.92 2.84 3.47
N ALA A 205 -10.02 3.15 2.75
CA ALA A 205 -11.23 3.73 3.33
C ALA A 205 -11.89 2.78 4.35
N TYR A 206 -11.91 1.48 4.06
CA TYR A 206 -12.40 0.46 4.98
C TYR A 206 -11.55 0.37 6.26
N ALA A 207 -10.23 0.33 6.16
CA ALA A 207 -9.33 0.28 7.33
C ALA A 207 -9.51 1.49 8.26
N ALA A 208 -9.87 2.65 7.70
CA ALA A 208 -10.16 3.86 8.47
C ALA A 208 -11.49 3.77 9.27
N THR A 209 -12.39 2.86 8.91
CA THR A 209 -13.77 2.79 9.45
C THR A 209 -14.13 1.46 10.12
N VAL A 210 -13.40 0.37 9.84
CA VAL A 210 -13.67 -0.97 10.39
C VAL A 210 -13.82 -0.96 11.92
N PRO A 211 -14.86 -1.57 12.52
CA PRO A 211 -15.05 -1.58 13.97
C PRO A 211 -14.05 -2.51 14.68
N GLY A 212 -13.99 -2.44 16.01
CA GLY A 212 -13.24 -3.41 16.83
C GLY A 212 -11.71 -3.31 16.76
N VAL A 213 -11.16 -2.17 16.32
CA VAL A 213 -9.68 -1.98 16.20
C VAL A 213 -9.02 -1.62 17.52
N ARG A 214 -9.64 -0.77 18.33
CA ARG A 214 -9.04 -0.26 19.57
C ARG A 214 -8.88 -1.39 20.59
N GLY A 215 -7.65 -1.62 21.05
CA GLY A 215 -7.34 -2.69 22.00
C GLY A 215 -7.23 -4.09 21.38
N ALA A 216 -7.47 -4.24 20.08
CA ALA A 216 -7.26 -5.51 19.38
C ALA A 216 -5.84 -5.64 18.86
N ASP A 217 -5.39 -6.89 18.69
CA ASP A 217 -4.21 -7.20 17.91
C ASP A 217 -4.53 -7.04 16.43
N VAL A 218 -3.67 -6.34 15.70
CA VAL A 218 -3.90 -6.06 14.29
C VAL A 218 -2.75 -6.55 13.42
N PHE A 219 -3.10 -7.03 12.22
CA PHE A 219 -2.12 -7.30 11.19
C PHE A 219 -2.61 -6.86 9.81
N ALA A 220 -1.65 -6.63 8.91
CA ALA A 220 -1.93 -6.33 7.51
C ALA A 220 -1.14 -7.25 6.60
N LEU A 221 -1.77 -7.75 5.54
CA LEU A 221 -1.13 -8.62 4.56
C LEU A 221 -1.48 -8.19 3.14
N ALA A 222 -0.46 -8.02 2.30
CA ALA A 222 -0.64 -7.75 0.87
C ALA A 222 -0.33 -8.98 0.02
N THR A 223 -1.20 -9.31 -0.93
CA THR A 223 -0.87 -10.21 -2.04
C THR A 223 -0.32 -9.41 -3.21
N ARG A 224 0.82 -9.83 -3.76
CA ARG A 224 1.53 -9.13 -4.84
C ARG A 224 1.78 -10.04 -6.04
N ALA A 225 1.93 -9.44 -7.21
CA ALA A 225 2.01 -10.12 -8.49
C ALA A 225 3.34 -10.88 -8.67
N GLY A 226 3.36 -12.17 -8.31
CA GLY A 226 4.43 -13.09 -8.71
C GLY A 226 4.36 -13.36 -10.22
N TRP A 227 5.52 -13.33 -10.88
CA TRP A 227 5.63 -13.46 -12.33
C TRP A 227 6.78 -14.39 -12.75
N TYR A 228 6.80 -14.76 -14.03
CA TYR A 228 7.89 -15.49 -14.67
C TYR A 228 8.38 -14.78 -15.93
N VAL A 229 9.69 -14.62 -16.05
CA VAL A 229 10.37 -14.23 -17.30
C VAL A 229 11.27 -15.39 -17.72
N GLY A 230 10.80 -16.18 -18.70
CA GLY A 230 11.41 -17.47 -19.00
C GLY A 230 11.40 -18.39 -17.77
N PRO A 231 12.53 -18.99 -17.36
CA PRO A 231 12.62 -19.82 -16.16
C PRO A 231 12.70 -19.01 -14.85
N LEU A 232 12.94 -17.69 -14.92
CA LEU A 232 13.18 -16.87 -13.75
C LEU A 232 11.86 -16.41 -13.12
N ARG A 233 11.63 -16.83 -11.87
CA ARG A 233 10.53 -16.33 -11.04
C ARG A 233 10.90 -14.97 -10.44
N LEU A 234 10.10 -13.96 -10.71
CA LEU A 234 10.23 -12.63 -10.12
C LEU A 234 9.18 -12.45 -9.01
N PRO A 235 9.58 -11.99 -7.81
CA PRO A 235 8.63 -11.62 -6.78
C PRO A 235 7.87 -10.36 -7.21
N GLY A 236 6.64 -10.22 -6.72
CA GLY A 236 5.91 -8.97 -6.88
C GLY A 236 6.45 -7.90 -5.92
N PHE A 237 5.95 -6.68 -6.10
CA PHE A 237 6.32 -5.54 -5.27
C PHE A 237 5.06 -4.88 -4.72
N GLU A 238 4.86 -4.90 -3.39
CA GLU A 238 3.66 -4.34 -2.76
C GLU A 238 3.78 -2.87 -2.37
N GLY A 239 5.00 -2.33 -2.37
CA GLY A 239 5.30 -0.99 -1.90
C GLY A 239 4.76 -0.72 -0.50
N THR A 240 3.86 0.24 -0.39
CA THR A 240 3.29 0.66 0.89
C THR A 240 2.06 -0.14 1.31
N ALA A 241 1.57 -1.09 0.52
CA ALA A 241 0.23 -1.65 0.68
C ALA A 241 -0.09 -2.17 2.09
N ALA A 242 0.69 -3.12 2.62
CA ALA A 242 0.44 -3.68 3.94
C ALA A 242 0.77 -2.68 5.06
N TRP A 243 1.88 -1.95 4.92
CA TRP A 243 2.32 -0.98 5.93
C TRP A 243 1.40 0.24 6.08
N LEU A 244 0.78 0.71 5.00
CA LEU A 244 -0.21 1.78 5.04
C LEU A 244 -1.42 1.36 5.87
N LEU A 245 -1.93 0.15 5.65
CA LEU A 245 -3.07 -0.38 6.41
C LEU A 245 -2.69 -0.62 7.87
N ALA A 246 -1.51 -1.19 8.14
CA ALA A 246 -0.99 -1.35 9.49
C ALA A 246 -0.88 0.00 10.23
N LEU A 247 -0.37 1.04 9.58
CA LEU A 247 -0.30 2.39 10.15
C LEU A 247 -1.69 2.92 10.50
N ILE A 248 -2.68 2.79 9.60
CA ILE A 248 -4.07 3.23 9.86
C ILE A 248 -4.64 2.51 11.07
N LEU A 249 -4.46 1.19 11.17
CA LEU A 249 -4.97 0.40 12.30
C LEU A 249 -4.26 0.77 13.62
N MET A 250 -2.94 1.02 13.59
CA MET A 250 -2.18 1.49 14.75
C MET A 250 -2.67 2.85 15.25
N LEU A 251 -2.93 3.79 14.34
CA LEU A 251 -3.46 5.12 14.64
C LEU A 251 -4.87 5.05 15.25
N ARG A 252 -5.62 3.98 14.96
CA ARG A 252 -6.95 3.72 15.54
C ARG A 252 -6.90 2.95 16.86
N GLY A 253 -5.70 2.69 17.41
CA GLY A 253 -5.51 2.10 18.73
C GLY A 253 -5.34 0.59 18.75
N GLY A 254 -5.08 -0.06 17.60
CA GLY A 254 -4.70 -1.48 17.55
C GLY A 254 -3.22 -1.70 17.87
N ARG A 255 -2.90 -2.87 18.43
CA ARG A 255 -1.53 -3.35 18.68
C ARG A 255 -1.03 -4.11 17.46
N LEU A 256 0.00 -3.61 16.77
CA LEU A 256 0.49 -4.25 15.54
C LEU A 256 1.27 -5.53 15.85
N VAL A 257 0.73 -6.69 15.43
CA VAL A 257 1.36 -8.00 15.61
C VAL A 257 1.89 -8.60 14.31
N GLY A 258 1.48 -8.09 13.14
CA GLY A 258 1.91 -8.66 11.86
C GLY A 258 1.87 -7.72 10.66
N VAL A 259 2.91 -7.79 9.83
CA VAL A 259 2.92 -7.22 8.46
C VAL A 259 3.55 -8.22 7.52
N ALA A 260 2.85 -8.57 6.43
CA ALA A 260 3.34 -9.57 5.49
C ALA A 260 2.93 -9.32 4.03
N ALA A 261 3.62 -10.09 3.19
CA ALA A 261 3.71 -9.96 1.76
C ALA A 261 3.67 -11.35 1.13
N ILE A 262 2.68 -11.69 0.31
CA ILE A 262 2.58 -13.02 -0.30
C ILE A 262 2.54 -12.89 -1.83
N ASP A 263 3.52 -13.49 -2.51
CA ASP A 263 3.53 -13.56 -3.97
C ASP A 263 2.40 -14.51 -4.42
N MET A 264 1.41 -13.99 -5.13
CA MET A 264 0.36 -14.77 -5.78
C MET A 264 0.46 -14.61 -7.30
N PRO A 265 -0.06 -15.54 -8.10
CA PRO A 265 0.04 -15.43 -9.55
C PRO A 265 -0.57 -14.12 -10.03
N SER A 266 0.18 -13.35 -10.82
CA SER A 266 -0.31 -12.08 -11.34
C SER A 266 -1.57 -12.26 -12.17
N ASN A 267 -2.50 -11.34 -11.98
CA ASN A 267 -3.85 -11.37 -12.50
C ASN A 267 -4.24 -10.08 -13.25
N TRP A 268 -3.25 -9.25 -13.62
CA TRP A 268 -3.50 -8.02 -14.37
C TRP A 268 -3.75 -8.31 -15.86
N THR A 269 -4.84 -9.01 -16.15
CA THR A 269 -5.21 -9.52 -17.48
C THR A 269 -5.49 -8.43 -18.50
N ALA A 270 -5.62 -7.16 -18.09
CA ALA A 270 -5.66 -6.04 -19.02
C ALA A 270 -4.28 -5.75 -19.66
N LEU A 271 -3.19 -6.10 -18.97
CA LEU A 271 -1.80 -5.82 -19.38
C LEU A 271 -1.12 -7.05 -19.98
N HIS A 272 -1.31 -8.23 -19.41
CA HIS A 272 -0.61 -9.45 -19.84
C HIS A 272 -1.53 -10.69 -19.77
N PRO A 273 -1.25 -11.76 -20.52
CA PRO A 273 -2.02 -13.00 -20.40
C PRO A 273 -1.82 -13.68 -19.04
N GLY A 274 -2.76 -14.53 -18.62
CA GLY A 274 -2.59 -15.42 -17.49
C GLY A 274 -1.48 -16.44 -17.73
N MET A 275 -0.78 -16.83 -16.67
CA MET A 275 0.33 -17.80 -16.73
C MET A 275 -0.14 -19.23 -17.00
N ASN A 276 0.80 -20.14 -17.27
CA ASN A 276 0.51 -21.57 -17.38
C ASN A 276 0.29 -22.23 -16.00
N ALA A 277 -0.37 -23.38 -16.01
CA ALA A 277 -0.76 -24.09 -14.79
C ALA A 277 0.46 -24.48 -13.91
N GLY A 278 1.59 -24.84 -14.52
CA GLY A 278 2.81 -25.18 -13.79
C GLY A 278 3.39 -23.98 -13.02
N HIS A 279 3.53 -22.82 -13.68
CA HIS A 279 3.97 -21.59 -13.03
C HIS A 279 3.00 -21.15 -11.92
N ILE A 280 1.70 -21.27 -12.16
CA ILE A 280 0.67 -20.98 -11.16
C ILE A 280 0.85 -21.89 -9.94
N ALA A 281 0.96 -23.20 -10.14
CA ALA A 281 1.12 -24.18 -9.06
C ALA A 281 2.38 -23.89 -8.23
N THR A 282 3.53 -23.62 -8.85
CA THR A 282 4.77 -23.30 -8.13
C THR A 282 4.66 -22.01 -7.32
N ILE A 283 3.99 -20.97 -7.84
CA ILE A 283 3.76 -19.73 -7.07
C ILE A 283 2.84 -20.01 -5.89
N VAL A 284 1.73 -20.72 -6.11
CA VAL A 284 0.74 -21.05 -5.08
C VAL A 284 1.35 -21.90 -3.96
N GLU A 285 2.17 -22.90 -4.30
CA GLU A 285 2.87 -23.74 -3.33
C GLU A 285 3.77 -22.90 -2.40
N LYS A 286 4.59 -22.01 -2.99
CA LYS A 286 5.47 -21.11 -2.21
C LYS A 286 4.67 -20.09 -1.40
N ALA A 287 3.57 -19.60 -1.96
CA ALA A 287 2.66 -18.69 -1.29
C ALA A 287 2.04 -19.35 -0.05
N GLN A 288 1.58 -20.60 -0.19
CA GLN A 288 1.03 -21.38 0.90
C GLN A 288 2.07 -21.62 1.99
N ALA A 289 3.27 -22.09 1.65
CA ALA A 289 4.34 -22.32 2.63
C ALA A 289 4.70 -21.02 3.40
N LYS A 290 4.80 -19.88 2.71
CA LYS A 290 5.05 -18.59 3.36
C LYS A 290 3.88 -18.14 4.24
N THR A 291 2.65 -18.42 3.82
CA THR A 291 1.43 -18.13 4.58
C THR A 291 1.36 -18.99 5.84
N ASP A 292 1.68 -20.28 5.76
CA ASP A 292 1.70 -21.19 6.91
C ASP A 292 2.73 -20.76 7.96
N VAL A 293 3.92 -20.30 7.54
CA VAL A 293 4.93 -19.72 8.44
C VAL A 293 4.42 -18.44 9.11
N PHE A 294 3.77 -17.55 8.35
CA PHE A 294 3.21 -16.32 8.91
C PHE A 294 2.06 -16.60 9.89
N ALA A 295 1.10 -17.44 9.50
CA ALA A 295 -0.02 -17.86 10.34
C ALA A 295 0.46 -18.56 11.60
N GLY A 296 1.45 -19.45 11.48
CA GLY A 296 2.00 -20.17 12.62
C GLY A 296 2.59 -19.25 13.69
N ARG A 297 3.22 -18.14 13.29
CA ARG A 297 3.75 -17.11 14.19
C ARG A 297 2.65 -16.23 14.77
N LEU A 298 1.74 -15.76 13.91
CA LEU A 298 0.59 -14.94 14.30
C LEU A 298 -0.26 -15.64 15.37
N LEU A 299 -0.53 -16.93 15.19
CA LEU A 299 -1.35 -17.75 16.09
C LEU A 299 -0.59 -18.25 17.33
N SER A 300 0.69 -17.86 17.49
CA SER A 300 1.53 -18.16 18.65
C SER A 300 1.98 -16.86 19.35
N ASP A 301 1.26 -15.75 19.14
CA ASP A 301 1.55 -14.39 19.66
C ASP A 301 2.98 -13.90 19.37
N GLN A 302 3.57 -14.37 18.27
CA GLN A 302 4.88 -13.91 17.81
C GLN A 302 4.73 -12.76 16.83
N ILE A 303 5.24 -11.58 17.21
CA ILE A 303 5.26 -10.40 16.34
C ILE A 303 6.08 -10.70 15.08
N ARG A 304 5.49 -10.46 13.90
CA ARG A 304 6.17 -10.62 12.61
C ARG A 304 5.98 -9.43 11.69
N LEU A 305 6.99 -8.56 11.64
CA LEU A 305 7.01 -7.39 10.77
C LEU A 305 7.90 -7.64 9.55
N GLY A 306 7.29 -7.89 8.39
CA GLY A 306 7.96 -8.07 7.10
C GLY A 306 7.91 -6.82 6.22
N GLY A 307 8.49 -6.91 5.03
CA GLY A 307 8.25 -5.92 3.97
C GLY A 307 8.93 -4.57 4.14
N LEU A 308 9.97 -4.43 4.99
CA LEU A 308 10.62 -3.13 5.24
C LEU A 308 11.35 -2.57 4.00
N LEU A 309 11.96 -3.45 3.19
CA LEU A 309 12.59 -3.03 1.93
C LEU A 309 11.53 -2.58 0.92
N GLU A 310 10.41 -3.29 0.87
CA GLU A 310 9.26 -2.93 0.03
C GLU A 310 8.62 -1.62 0.50
N LEU A 311 8.53 -1.38 1.81
CA LEU A 311 8.12 -0.09 2.37
C LEU A 311 9.07 1.02 1.92
N ALA A 312 10.38 0.86 2.07
CA ALA A 312 11.35 1.86 1.66
C ALA A 312 11.23 2.21 0.17
N GLY A 313 11.15 1.20 -0.71
CA GLY A 313 10.90 1.43 -2.12
C GLY A 313 9.51 2.03 -2.41
N GLY A 314 8.50 1.62 -1.65
CA GLY A 314 7.14 2.16 -1.73
C GLY A 314 7.06 3.63 -1.38
N LEU A 315 7.84 4.09 -0.39
CA LEU A 315 7.95 5.50 -0.01
C LEU A 315 8.56 6.34 -1.15
N VAL A 316 9.58 5.81 -1.84
CA VAL A 316 10.13 6.43 -3.06
C VAL A 316 9.07 6.50 -4.17
N LEU A 317 8.21 5.49 -4.27
CA LEU A 317 7.14 5.40 -5.26
C LEU A 317 5.81 6.06 -4.81
N ILE A 318 5.79 6.89 -3.76
CA ILE A 318 4.58 7.60 -3.33
C ILE A 318 3.94 8.40 -4.47
N PRO A 319 4.67 9.20 -5.28
CA PRO A 319 4.06 9.96 -6.37
C PRO A 319 3.34 9.06 -7.38
N VAL A 320 3.92 7.89 -7.69
CA VAL A 320 3.33 6.89 -8.59
C VAL A 320 2.09 6.27 -7.95
N SER A 321 2.18 5.87 -6.68
CA SER A 321 1.08 5.24 -5.94
C SER A 321 -0.12 6.20 -5.80
N LEU A 322 0.15 7.46 -5.45
CA LEU A 322 -0.87 8.50 -5.35
C LEU A 322 -1.47 8.83 -6.71
N GLY A 323 -0.63 8.96 -7.74
CA GLY A 323 -1.08 9.14 -9.13
C GLY A 323 -2.00 8.00 -9.57
N TYR A 324 -1.67 6.76 -9.19
CA TYR A 324 -2.51 5.60 -9.47
C TYR A 324 -3.86 5.65 -8.75
N VAL A 325 -3.84 5.88 -7.42
CA VAL A 325 -5.03 5.87 -6.56
C VAL A 325 -5.97 7.03 -6.88
N VAL A 326 -5.45 8.22 -7.21
CA VAL A 326 -6.29 9.40 -7.48
C VAL A 326 -6.72 9.43 -8.94
N PHE A 327 -5.81 9.13 -9.87
CA PHE A 327 -6.02 9.33 -11.31
C PHE A 327 -6.07 8.03 -12.11
N ALA A 328 -4.96 7.28 -12.16
CA ALA A 328 -4.76 6.26 -13.17
C ALA A 328 -5.81 5.14 -13.11
N ARG A 329 -6.18 4.64 -11.91
CA ARG A 329 -7.18 3.57 -11.78
C ARG A 329 -8.54 3.94 -12.39
N LYS A 330 -8.91 5.22 -12.34
CA LYS A 330 -10.18 5.74 -12.87
C LYS A 330 -10.17 5.71 -14.39
N LEU A 331 -9.05 6.09 -14.99
CA LEU A 331 -8.83 6.07 -16.44
C LEU A 331 -8.71 4.63 -16.96
N LEU A 332 -8.00 3.75 -16.24
CA LEU A 332 -7.91 2.32 -16.55
C LEU A 332 -9.30 1.67 -16.60
N GLY A 333 -10.22 2.08 -15.72
CA GLY A 333 -11.62 1.67 -15.78
C GLY A 333 -12.30 1.97 -17.11
N LYS A 334 -11.89 3.06 -17.79
CA LYS A 334 -12.41 3.50 -19.10
C LYS A 334 -11.75 2.81 -20.29
N LEU A 335 -10.80 1.90 -20.04
CA LEU A 335 -10.29 1.01 -21.08
C LEU A 335 -11.17 -0.23 -21.26
N PHE A 336 -12.00 -0.56 -20.28
CA PHE A 336 -12.85 -1.74 -20.35
C PHE A 336 -14.07 -1.53 -21.25
N PHE A 337 -14.29 -2.51 -22.13
CA PHE A 337 -15.49 -2.63 -22.95
C PHE A 337 -15.89 -4.10 -23.07
N ALA A 338 -17.13 -4.34 -23.51
CA ALA A 338 -17.61 -5.68 -23.79
C ALA A 338 -17.73 -5.87 -25.30
N ASP A 339 -17.08 -6.89 -25.84
CA ASP A 339 -17.10 -7.21 -27.27
C ASP A 339 -18.41 -7.91 -27.70
N GLU A 340 -18.43 -8.46 -28.91
CA GLU A 340 -19.61 -9.10 -29.48
C GLU A 340 -20.02 -10.42 -28.81
N ARG A 341 -19.16 -11.03 -28.00
CA ARG A 341 -19.47 -12.25 -27.22
C ARG A 341 -20.37 -11.97 -26.02
N CYS A 342 -20.56 -10.70 -25.66
CA CYS A 342 -21.33 -10.33 -24.48
C CYS A 342 -22.82 -10.71 -24.63
N THR A 343 -23.30 -11.59 -23.75
CA THR A 343 -24.71 -12.03 -23.67
C THR A 343 -25.59 -11.11 -22.83
N SER A 344 -25.07 -9.98 -22.35
CA SER A 344 -25.81 -9.03 -21.49
C SER A 344 -26.34 -9.63 -20.17
N CYS A 345 -25.76 -10.73 -19.70
CA CYS A 345 -26.20 -11.46 -18.49
C CYS A 345 -26.06 -10.66 -17.18
N GLY A 346 -25.27 -9.58 -17.17
CA GLY A 346 -25.11 -8.67 -16.03
C GLY A 346 -24.25 -9.18 -14.87
N LEU A 347 -23.60 -10.35 -14.99
CA LEU A 347 -22.76 -10.91 -13.93
C LEU A 347 -21.65 -9.95 -13.48
N CYS A 348 -21.00 -9.28 -14.44
CA CYS A 348 -19.93 -8.30 -14.17
C CYS A 348 -20.40 -7.11 -13.31
N ALA A 349 -21.65 -6.68 -13.46
CA ALA A 349 -22.25 -5.62 -12.66
C ALA A 349 -22.65 -6.12 -11.27
N ARG A 350 -23.28 -7.30 -11.18
CA ARG A 350 -23.69 -7.89 -9.89
C ARG A 350 -22.53 -8.21 -8.97
N MET A 351 -21.41 -8.68 -9.53
CA MET A 351 -20.23 -9.09 -8.78
C MET A 351 -19.21 -7.95 -8.58
N CYS A 352 -19.50 -6.72 -9.01
CA CYS A 352 -18.57 -5.60 -8.85
C CYS A 352 -18.61 -5.12 -7.39
N PRO A 353 -17.51 -5.24 -6.62
CA PRO A 353 -17.52 -4.94 -5.18
C PRO A 353 -17.60 -3.43 -4.85
N LEU A 354 -17.81 -2.59 -5.86
CA LEU A 354 -17.72 -1.12 -5.81
C LEU A 354 -18.80 -0.43 -6.66
N ASP A 355 -19.73 -1.21 -7.21
CA ASP A 355 -20.76 -0.71 -8.13
C ASP A 355 -20.21 0.10 -9.32
N ALA A 356 -18.97 -0.20 -9.69
CA ALA A 356 -18.25 0.49 -10.73
C ALA A 356 -18.68 0.05 -12.13
N VAL A 357 -19.48 -1.00 -12.26
CA VAL A 357 -20.03 -1.50 -13.53
C VAL A 357 -21.56 -1.44 -13.48
N ARG A 358 -22.16 -0.71 -14.43
CA ARG A 358 -23.62 -0.57 -14.55
C ARG A 358 -24.11 -1.15 -15.86
N MET A 359 -25.25 -1.84 -15.86
CA MET A 359 -25.90 -2.30 -17.10
C MET A 359 -26.76 -1.16 -17.65
N SER A 360 -26.36 -0.58 -18.79
CA SER A 360 -26.92 0.67 -19.33
C SER A 360 -27.32 0.56 -20.81
N GLY A 361 -28.12 1.54 -21.28
CA GLY A 361 -28.58 1.66 -22.67
C GLY A 361 -29.91 0.95 -22.94
N SER A 362 -30.39 1.05 -24.19
CA SER A 362 -31.57 0.31 -24.63
C SER A 362 -31.34 -1.20 -24.57
N PRO A 363 -32.39 -2.03 -24.44
CA PRO A 363 -32.24 -3.49 -24.53
C PRO A 363 -31.60 -3.93 -25.87
N PRO A 364 -30.67 -4.91 -25.85
CA PRO A 364 -30.04 -5.49 -24.66
C PRO A 364 -29.08 -4.49 -23.98
N LYS A 365 -29.17 -4.40 -22.65
CA LYS A 365 -28.30 -3.53 -21.84
C LYS A 365 -26.85 -4.01 -21.95
N ARG A 366 -25.89 -3.08 -21.95
CA ARG A 366 -24.45 -3.39 -22.01
C ARG A 366 -23.74 -2.87 -20.75
N PRO A 367 -22.67 -3.52 -20.28
CA PRO A 367 -21.90 -3.03 -19.14
C PRO A 367 -21.24 -1.69 -19.48
N TYR A 368 -21.27 -0.77 -18.53
CA TYR A 368 -20.68 0.56 -18.58
C TYR A 368 -19.83 0.76 -17.32
N TRP A 369 -18.53 0.98 -17.50
CA TRP A 369 -17.59 1.17 -16.39
C TRP A 369 -17.55 2.64 -16.00
N THR A 370 -17.75 2.92 -14.71
CA THR A 370 -17.70 4.27 -14.14
C THR A 370 -16.27 4.63 -13.71
N PHE A 371 -16.04 5.88 -13.32
CA PHE A 371 -14.77 6.31 -12.72
C PHE A 371 -14.57 5.80 -11.27
N GLY A 372 -15.50 4.99 -10.75
CA GLY A 372 -15.37 4.29 -9.46
C GLY A 372 -14.57 2.99 -9.53
N CYS A 373 -14.08 2.60 -10.71
CA CYS A 373 -13.33 1.35 -10.87
C CYS A 373 -12.02 1.34 -10.04
N GLU A 374 -11.77 0.26 -9.31
CA GLU A 374 -10.47 -0.03 -8.66
C GLU A 374 -9.53 -0.85 -9.53
N SER A 375 -9.92 -1.17 -10.76
CA SER A 375 -9.09 -1.99 -11.65
C SER A 375 -8.69 -3.36 -11.03
N CYS A 376 -9.57 -3.96 -10.21
CA CYS A 376 -9.30 -5.25 -9.54
C CYS A 376 -9.34 -6.48 -10.46
N MET A 377 -9.61 -6.30 -11.75
CA MET A 377 -9.66 -7.35 -12.78
C MET A 377 -10.74 -8.43 -12.61
N ARG A 378 -11.59 -8.34 -11.58
CA ARG A 378 -12.66 -9.31 -11.34
C ARG A 378 -13.57 -9.51 -12.55
N CYS A 379 -14.20 -8.44 -13.03
CA CYS A 379 -15.19 -8.53 -14.10
C CYS A 379 -14.62 -9.19 -15.37
N MET A 380 -13.38 -8.86 -15.74
CA MET A 380 -12.68 -9.43 -16.88
C MET A 380 -12.41 -10.93 -16.71
N ASN A 381 -12.08 -11.39 -15.49
CA ASN A 381 -11.70 -12.77 -15.23
C ASN A 381 -12.87 -13.69 -14.85
N ILE A 382 -14.04 -13.17 -14.48
CA ILE A 382 -15.22 -13.99 -14.14
C ILE A 382 -16.24 -14.10 -15.28
N CYS A 383 -16.05 -13.35 -16.39
CA CYS A 383 -17.00 -13.36 -17.49
C CYS A 383 -16.98 -14.73 -18.17
N PRO A 384 -18.11 -15.49 -18.19
CA PRO A 384 -18.13 -16.84 -18.76
C PRO A 384 -17.89 -16.85 -20.26
N GLU A 385 -18.28 -15.77 -20.96
CA GLU A 385 -18.07 -15.59 -22.40
C GLU A 385 -16.71 -14.95 -22.74
N GLU A 386 -15.91 -14.64 -21.71
CA GLU A 386 -14.65 -13.87 -21.81
C GLU A 386 -14.77 -12.56 -22.60
N ALA A 387 -15.98 -11.97 -22.62
CA ALA A 387 -16.34 -10.86 -23.51
C ALA A 387 -15.78 -9.49 -23.08
N ILE A 388 -15.23 -9.38 -21.87
CA ILE A 388 -14.73 -8.11 -21.32
C ILE A 388 -13.26 -7.95 -21.72
N GLN A 389 -12.97 -6.92 -22.51
CA GLN A 389 -11.64 -6.62 -23.03
C GLN A 389 -11.15 -5.27 -22.51
N ALA A 390 -9.83 -5.03 -22.58
CA ALA A 390 -9.25 -3.72 -22.34
C ALA A 390 -8.73 -3.14 -23.67
N SER A 391 -9.15 -1.93 -24.02
CA SER A 391 -8.81 -1.28 -25.28
C SER A 391 -7.39 -0.70 -25.23
N TRP A 392 -6.44 -1.36 -25.89
CA TRP A 392 -5.06 -0.85 -26.02
C TRP A 392 -5.01 0.35 -26.98
N VAL A 393 -5.79 0.33 -28.05
CA VAL A 393 -5.99 1.50 -28.92
C VAL A 393 -6.58 2.66 -28.12
N GLY A 394 -7.57 2.38 -27.27
CA GLY A 394 -8.15 3.36 -26.36
C GLY A 394 -7.13 3.91 -25.37
N ALA A 395 -6.22 3.08 -24.86
CA ALA A 395 -5.15 3.51 -23.97
C ALA A 395 -4.19 4.48 -24.67
N ILE A 396 -3.71 4.11 -25.88
CA ILE A 396 -2.83 4.96 -26.69
C ILE A 396 -3.53 6.29 -27.03
N ALA A 397 -4.79 6.24 -27.46
CA ALA A 397 -5.57 7.42 -27.79
C ALA A 397 -5.77 8.34 -26.56
N GLN A 398 -6.10 7.77 -25.40
CA GLN A 398 -6.24 8.55 -24.15
C GLN A 398 -4.91 9.17 -23.71
N THR A 399 -3.78 8.46 -23.86
CA THR A 399 -2.45 9.02 -23.59
C THR A 399 -2.13 10.17 -24.54
N ALA A 400 -2.42 10.03 -25.84
CA ALA A 400 -2.21 11.10 -26.82
C ALA A 400 -3.08 12.33 -26.51
N VAL A 401 -4.36 12.12 -26.15
CA VAL A 401 -5.29 13.19 -25.74
C VAL A 401 -4.79 13.88 -24.47
N LEU A 402 -4.27 13.13 -23.49
CA LEU A 402 -3.68 13.69 -22.27
C LEU A 402 -2.51 14.62 -22.58
N LEU A 403 -1.57 14.16 -23.40
CA LEU A 403 -0.41 14.96 -23.79
C LEU A 403 -0.84 16.23 -24.53
N ALA A 404 -1.76 16.10 -25.51
CA ALA A 404 -2.28 17.24 -26.25
C ALA A 404 -3.05 18.24 -25.37
N ALA A 405 -3.89 17.76 -24.45
CA ALA A 405 -4.64 18.61 -23.53
C ALA A 405 -3.71 19.36 -22.57
N THR A 406 -2.67 18.70 -22.07
CA THR A 406 -1.68 19.32 -21.17
C THR A 406 -0.93 20.44 -21.86
N GLU A 407 -0.47 20.20 -23.10
CA GLU A 407 0.20 21.24 -23.90
C GLU A 407 -0.73 22.41 -24.24
N TYR A 408 -1.99 22.12 -24.59
CA TYR A 408 -2.98 23.14 -24.90
C TYR A 408 -3.27 24.06 -23.69
N VAL A 409 -3.49 23.48 -22.51
CA VAL A 409 -3.73 24.25 -21.27
C VAL A 409 -2.48 25.03 -20.87
N ALA A 410 -1.28 24.45 -21.02
CA ALA A 410 -0.04 25.16 -20.77
C ALA A 410 0.17 26.34 -21.75
N GLY A 411 -0.27 26.21 -23.00
CA GLY A 411 -0.29 27.30 -23.98
C GLY A 411 -1.22 28.45 -23.58
N ILE A 412 -2.46 28.13 -23.18
CA ILE A 412 -3.41 29.14 -22.67
C ILE A 412 -2.85 29.83 -21.43
N ALA A 413 -2.25 29.09 -20.50
CA ALA A 413 -1.68 29.64 -19.27
C ALA A 413 -0.68 30.77 -19.55
N VAL A 414 0.20 30.58 -20.52
CA VAL A 414 1.16 31.62 -20.95
C VAL A 414 0.45 32.86 -21.46
N ILE A 415 -0.58 32.69 -22.29
CA ILE A 415 -1.33 33.81 -22.89
C ILE A 415 -1.99 34.66 -21.80
N VAL A 416 -2.51 34.04 -20.74
CA VAL A 416 -3.18 34.74 -19.63
C VAL A 416 -2.24 35.15 -18.49
N GLY A 417 -0.91 35.07 -18.71
CA GLY A 417 0.10 35.49 -17.73
C GLY A 417 0.23 34.57 -16.52
N VAL A 418 -0.28 33.34 -16.60
CA VAL A 418 -0.16 32.32 -15.55
C VAL A 418 1.05 31.43 -15.83
N ALA A 419 1.87 31.18 -14.81
CA ALA A 419 2.99 30.27 -14.94
C ALA A 419 2.51 28.87 -15.38
N LYS A 420 3.18 28.28 -16.39
CA LYS A 420 2.89 26.92 -16.89
C LYS A 420 2.94 25.86 -15.79
N THR A 421 3.74 26.09 -14.75
CA THR A 421 3.93 25.20 -13.61
C THR A 421 2.96 25.46 -12.45
N SER A 422 1.99 26.35 -12.62
CA SER A 422 1.00 26.59 -11.57
C SER A 422 0.15 25.33 -11.33
N TRP A 423 -0.16 25.05 -10.07
CA TRP A 423 -1.04 23.95 -9.69
C TRP A 423 -2.44 24.09 -10.34
N VAL A 424 -2.89 25.32 -10.60
CA VAL A 424 -4.15 25.62 -11.30
C VAL A 424 -4.17 25.01 -12.70
N VAL A 425 -3.09 25.18 -13.47
CA VAL A 425 -2.94 24.60 -14.83
C VAL A 425 -3.00 23.07 -14.77
N SER A 426 -2.35 22.47 -13.76
CA SER A 426 -2.36 21.01 -13.57
C SER A 426 -3.76 20.49 -13.23
N VAL A 427 -4.49 21.18 -12.35
CA VAL A 427 -5.87 20.83 -11.98
C VAL A 427 -6.82 20.96 -13.16
N LEU A 428 -6.76 22.08 -13.90
CA LEU A 428 -7.60 22.28 -15.08
C LEU A 428 -7.30 21.25 -16.17
N GLY A 429 -6.02 20.95 -16.42
CA GLY A 429 -5.60 19.89 -17.34
C GLY A 429 -6.18 18.52 -16.95
N ALA A 430 -6.14 18.17 -15.66
CA ALA A 430 -6.74 16.93 -15.17
C ALA A 430 -8.26 16.89 -15.33
N VAL A 431 -8.97 17.99 -15.05
CA VAL A 431 -10.44 18.08 -15.25
C VAL A 431 -10.80 17.90 -16.72
N ILE A 432 -10.09 18.59 -17.62
CA ILE A 432 -10.29 18.46 -19.08
C ILE A 432 -10.02 17.03 -19.53
N LEU A 433 -8.93 16.41 -19.05
CA LEU A 433 -8.63 15.00 -19.33
C LEU A 433 -9.79 14.08 -18.93
N PHE A 434 -10.32 14.21 -17.72
CA PHE A 434 -11.43 13.38 -17.25
C PHE A 434 -12.70 13.59 -18.08
N ALA A 435 -13.01 14.84 -18.43
CA ALA A 435 -14.16 15.17 -19.25
C ALA A 435 -14.04 14.56 -20.66
N LEU A 436 -12.89 14.76 -21.32
CA LEU A 436 -12.62 14.19 -22.64
C LEU A 436 -12.59 12.67 -22.61
N THR A 437 -11.98 12.06 -21.59
CA THR A 437 -11.97 10.60 -21.43
C THR A 437 -13.38 10.06 -21.21
N GLY A 438 -14.19 10.73 -20.40
CA GLY A 438 -15.59 10.37 -20.19
C GLY A 438 -16.42 10.46 -21.47
N ALA A 439 -16.27 11.54 -22.23
CA ALA A 439 -16.98 11.77 -23.48
C ALA A 439 -16.58 10.77 -24.57
N THR A 440 -15.27 10.61 -24.80
CA THR A 440 -14.74 9.63 -25.78
C THR A 440 -15.12 8.21 -25.41
N TYR A 441 -15.02 7.85 -24.13
CA TYR A 441 -15.49 6.56 -23.64
C TYR A 441 -16.98 6.35 -23.90
N HIS A 442 -17.82 7.36 -23.65
CA HIS A 442 -19.25 7.26 -23.91
C HIS A 442 -19.55 7.04 -25.40
N VAL A 443 -18.87 7.76 -26.29
CA VAL A 443 -18.99 7.54 -27.75
C VAL A 443 -18.57 6.12 -28.13
N VAL A 444 -17.39 5.66 -27.68
CA VAL A 444 -16.91 4.29 -27.95
C VAL A 444 -17.89 3.25 -27.41
N TRP A 445 -18.44 3.48 -26.21
CA TRP A 445 -19.43 2.59 -25.61
C TRP A 445 -20.74 2.55 -26.40
N VAL A 446 -21.26 3.69 -26.85
CA VAL A 446 -22.47 3.77 -27.69
C VAL A 446 -22.24 3.04 -29.02
N LEU A 447 -21.14 3.33 -29.71
CA LEU A 447 -20.79 2.68 -30.97
C LEU A 447 -20.58 1.17 -30.80
N GLY A 448 -19.92 0.77 -29.71
CA GLY A 448 -19.68 -0.63 -29.32
C GLY A 448 -20.95 -1.42 -28.98
N ARG A 449 -22.14 -0.79 -28.97
CA ARG A 449 -23.41 -1.53 -28.93
C ARG A 449 -23.72 -2.21 -30.26
N SER A 450 -23.19 -1.70 -31.37
CA SER A 450 -23.24 -2.39 -32.66
C SER A 450 -22.37 -3.64 -32.62
N ARG A 451 -22.92 -4.78 -33.04
CA ARG A 451 -22.19 -6.05 -33.08
C ARG A 451 -20.92 -5.97 -33.91
N THR A 452 -20.97 -5.28 -35.05
CA THR A 452 -19.82 -5.11 -35.96
C THR A 452 -18.71 -4.29 -35.32
N VAL A 453 -19.07 -3.17 -34.67
CA VAL A 453 -18.08 -2.32 -33.99
C VAL A 453 -17.48 -3.06 -32.79
N ALA A 454 -18.30 -3.76 -32.00
CA ALA A 454 -17.82 -4.56 -30.87
C ALA A 454 -16.84 -5.65 -31.32
N TRP A 455 -17.13 -6.32 -32.44
CA TRP A 455 -16.25 -7.30 -33.06
C TRP A 455 -14.93 -6.67 -33.51
N LEU A 456 -14.97 -5.52 -34.19
CA LEU A 456 -13.75 -4.80 -34.60
C LEU A 456 -12.90 -4.40 -33.40
N LEU A 457 -13.50 -3.78 -32.39
CA LEU A 457 -12.80 -3.38 -31.16
C LEU A 457 -12.19 -4.60 -30.44
N GLY A 458 -12.92 -5.72 -30.39
CA GLY A 458 -12.44 -6.96 -29.81
C GLY A 458 -11.19 -7.51 -30.50
N HIS A 459 -11.12 -7.46 -31.83
CA HIS A 459 -9.94 -7.90 -32.59
C HIS A 459 -8.81 -6.87 -32.62
N ALA A 460 -9.10 -5.61 -32.30
CA ALA A 460 -8.10 -4.54 -32.18
C ALA A 460 -7.36 -4.52 -30.83
N THR A 461 -7.58 -5.53 -29.96
CA THR A 461 -6.88 -5.65 -28.68
C THR A 461 -6.34 -7.05 -28.45
N PRO A 462 -5.09 -7.20 -27.94
CA PRO A 462 -4.52 -8.51 -27.64
C PRO A 462 -5.26 -9.21 -26.48
N THR A 463 -5.97 -8.45 -25.63
CA THR A 463 -6.64 -8.99 -24.43
C THR A 463 -7.74 -10.00 -24.74
N ARG A 464 -8.25 -10.03 -25.97
CA ARG A 464 -9.17 -11.04 -26.48
C ARG A 464 -8.54 -12.44 -26.59
N LEU A 465 -7.22 -12.51 -26.74
CA LEU A 465 -6.44 -13.75 -26.82
C LEU A 465 -5.80 -14.13 -25.48
N TYR A 466 -5.90 -13.25 -24.48
CA TYR A 466 -5.25 -13.46 -23.20
C TYR A 466 -6.01 -14.50 -22.39
N ARG A 467 -5.28 -15.53 -21.95
CA ARG A 467 -5.77 -16.47 -20.95
C ARG A 467 -6.26 -15.70 -19.72
N ARG A 468 -7.50 -15.96 -19.30
CA ARG A 468 -8.02 -15.42 -18.03
C ARG A 468 -7.35 -16.12 -16.84
N TYR A 469 -7.26 -15.42 -15.73
CA TYR A 469 -6.73 -15.98 -14.50
C TYR A 469 -7.73 -15.81 -13.36
N ARG A 470 -8.00 -16.93 -12.70
CA ARG A 470 -8.69 -16.99 -11.42
C ARG A 470 -7.94 -17.96 -10.54
N GLU A 471 -7.88 -17.65 -9.25
CA GLU A 471 -7.22 -18.51 -8.28
C GLU A 471 -7.87 -19.91 -8.32
N PRO A 472 -7.07 -20.97 -8.52
CA PRO A 472 -7.59 -22.33 -8.59
C PRO A 472 -8.23 -22.75 -7.25
N GLY A 473 -9.53 -23.04 -7.27
CA GLY A 473 -10.27 -23.54 -6.12
C GLY A 473 -10.95 -22.47 -5.26
N THR A 474 -10.95 -21.21 -5.68
CA THR A 474 -11.82 -20.19 -5.08
C THR A 474 -13.20 -20.28 -5.76
N ASP A 475 -14.30 -20.23 -5.00
CA ASP A 475 -15.68 -20.20 -5.54
C ASP A 475 -16.13 -18.77 -5.87
N LEU A 476 -17.11 -18.60 -6.77
CA LEU A 476 -17.44 -17.26 -7.30
C LEU A 476 -18.00 -16.35 -6.22
N ARG A 477 -18.70 -16.93 -5.24
CA ARG A 477 -19.23 -16.24 -4.07
C ARG A 477 -18.14 -15.73 -3.11
N ASP A 478 -16.97 -16.35 -3.15
CA ASP A 478 -15.86 -16.05 -2.24
C ASP A 478 -14.89 -15.02 -2.83
N VAL A 479 -14.92 -14.86 -4.16
CA VAL A 479 -14.22 -13.78 -4.83
C VAL A 479 -14.81 -12.48 -4.35
#